data_AF-A0A7T7HZ81-F1
#
_entry.id   AF-A0A7T7HZ81-F1
#
_cell.length_a   1.000
_cell.length_b   1.000
_cell.length_c   1.000
_cell.angle_alpha   90.00
_cell.angle_beta   90.00
_cell.angle_gamma   90.00
#
_symmetry.space_group_name_H-M   'P 1'
#
loop_
_entity.id
_entity.type
_entity.pdbx_description
1 polymer ?
#
loop_
_entity_poly.entity_id
_entity_poly.type
_entity_poly.pdbx_seq_one_letter_code
_entity_poly.pdbx_strand_id
1 'polypeptide(L)'
;MFSADGAGWAPIIRRAERELDEVWPGHPQPYWEEKFGDLCWKSCPLDQGREVWAVINRATREASSTCQTCPSPGRKRVVWVGMDWGGMPWVKTCCDTCYYLPPVRARSGWEYQRREYLQLVELYEDRS
;
A
#
# COMPACT_ATOMS: atom_id res chain seq x y z
N MET A 1 3.20 0.02 11.93
CA MET A 1 2.12 -0.98 11.76
C MET A 1 1.71 -0.95 10.30
N PHE A 2 1.96 -2.05 9.57
CA PHE A 2 1.62 -2.24 8.16
C PHE A 2 0.12 -2.56 8.01
N SER A 3 -0.73 -1.57 8.30
CA SER A 3 -2.18 -1.75 8.25
C SER A 3 -2.71 -1.54 6.84
N ALA A 4 -3.45 -2.53 6.35
CA ALA A 4 -4.27 -2.45 5.14
C ALA A 4 -5.61 -1.73 5.38
N ASP A 5 -5.87 -1.25 6.60
CA ASP A 5 -7.13 -0.62 6.96
C ASP A 5 -7.25 0.73 6.24
N GLY A 6 -8.44 1.00 5.72
CA GLY A 6 -8.75 2.23 5.02
C GLY A 6 -10.08 2.14 4.30
N ALA A 7 -10.85 3.23 4.28
CA ALA A 7 -12.20 3.19 3.74
C ALA A 7 -12.24 2.92 2.23
N GLY A 8 -11.16 3.24 1.49
CA GLY A 8 -11.06 2.93 0.07
C GLY A 8 -10.74 1.47 -0.22
N TRP A 9 -9.88 0.83 0.59
CA TRP A 9 -9.50 -0.57 0.40
C TRP A 9 -10.45 -1.56 1.07
N ALA A 10 -11.18 -1.16 2.12
CA ALA A 10 -12.08 -2.06 2.84
C ALA A 10 -13.12 -2.77 1.94
N PRO A 11 -13.77 -2.12 0.95
CA PRO A 11 -14.66 -2.82 0.01
C PRO A 11 -13.93 -3.85 -0.86
N ILE A 12 -12.71 -3.55 -1.29
CA ILE A 12 -11.86 -4.43 -2.12
C ILE A 12 -11.51 -5.68 -1.32
N ILE A 13 -11.01 -5.48 -0.10
CA ILE A 13 -10.66 -6.55 0.84
C ILE A 13 -11.88 -7.43 1.13
N ARG A 14 -13.01 -6.84 1.53
CA ARG A 14 -14.24 -7.61 1.82
C ARG A 14 -14.74 -8.44 0.64
N ARG A 15 -14.57 -7.94 -0.59
CA ARG A 15 -14.94 -8.71 -1.79
C ARG A 15 -13.96 -9.86 -2.01
N ALA A 16 -12.66 -9.60 -1.89
CA ALA A 16 -11.62 -10.62 -2.01
C ALA A 16 -11.80 -11.74 -0.97
N GLU A 17 -12.07 -11.41 0.30
CA GLU A 17 -12.33 -12.38 1.38
C GLU A 17 -13.49 -13.32 1.01
N ARG A 18 -14.62 -12.78 0.52
CA ARG A 18 -15.76 -13.62 0.09
C ARG A 18 -15.40 -14.55 -1.06
N GLU A 19 -14.67 -14.05 -2.06
CA GLU A 19 -14.22 -14.87 -3.19
C GLU A 19 -13.24 -15.96 -2.73
N LEU A 20 -12.40 -15.67 -1.73
CA LEU A 20 -11.44 -16.62 -1.18
C LEU A 20 -12.08 -17.67 -0.28
N ASP A 21 -13.14 -17.33 0.45
CA ASP A 21 -13.93 -18.33 1.19
C ASP A 21 -14.50 -19.41 0.26
N GLU A 22 -14.77 -19.09 -1.01
CA GLU A 22 -15.27 -20.03 -2.02
C GLU A 22 -14.16 -20.93 -2.58
N VAL A 23 -12.99 -20.35 -2.92
CA VAL A 23 -11.90 -21.08 -3.61
C VAL A 23 -10.82 -21.63 -2.68
N TRP A 24 -10.76 -21.14 -1.44
CA TRP A 24 -9.84 -21.58 -0.40
C TRP A 24 -10.51 -21.50 1.00
N PRO A 25 -11.48 -22.40 1.27
CA PRO A 25 -12.18 -22.42 2.55
C PRO A 25 -11.21 -22.57 3.73
N GLY A 26 -11.33 -21.69 4.72
CA GLY A 26 -10.49 -21.72 5.92
C GLY A 26 -9.09 -21.15 5.73
N HIS A 27 -8.88 -20.27 4.74
CA HIS A 27 -7.63 -19.54 4.61
C HIS A 27 -7.25 -18.79 5.89
N PRO A 28 -5.95 -18.57 6.18
CA PRO A 28 -5.50 -17.89 7.40
C PRO A 28 -6.09 -16.48 7.55
N GLN A 29 -6.27 -15.94 8.77
CA GLN A 29 -6.60 -14.54 9.07
C GLN A 29 -5.84 -13.99 10.30
N PRO A 30 -5.42 -12.71 10.36
CA PRO A 30 -5.46 -11.68 9.30
C PRO A 30 -4.23 -11.77 8.37
N TYR A 31 -4.44 -11.51 7.08
CA TYR A 31 -3.44 -11.74 6.04
C TYR A 31 -3.24 -10.59 5.06
N TRP A 32 -4.15 -9.62 4.97
CA TRP A 32 -3.91 -8.41 4.19
C TRP A 32 -3.04 -7.43 4.95
N GLU A 33 -2.01 -6.91 4.30
CA GLU A 33 -1.14 -5.86 4.83
C GLU A 33 -0.89 -4.78 3.79
N GLU A 34 -0.55 -3.57 4.24
CA GLU A 34 -0.01 -2.55 3.37
C GLU A 34 1.51 -2.65 3.34
N LYS A 35 2.09 -2.74 2.14
CA LYS A 35 3.53 -2.75 1.97
C LYS A 35 3.93 -1.90 0.77
N PHE A 36 4.77 -0.90 1.01
CA PHE A 36 5.25 0.04 -0.02
C PHE A 36 4.13 0.68 -0.86
N GLY A 37 3.01 0.97 -0.22
CA GLY A 37 1.82 1.54 -0.83
C GLY A 37 0.87 0.53 -1.47
N ASP A 38 1.20 -0.75 -1.48
CA ASP A 38 0.37 -1.79 -2.10
C ASP A 38 -0.34 -2.67 -1.07
N LEU A 39 -1.55 -3.11 -1.41
CA LEU A 39 -2.24 -4.17 -0.71
C LEU A 39 -1.56 -5.51 -1.02
N CYS A 40 -1.01 -6.15 0.01
CA CYS A 40 -0.26 -7.39 -0.11
C CYS A 40 -0.89 -8.49 0.74
N TRP A 41 -0.67 -9.74 0.34
CA TRP A 41 -0.93 -10.90 1.18
C TRP A 41 0.32 -11.25 2.00
N LYS A 42 0.20 -11.25 3.33
CA LYS A 42 1.26 -11.39 4.33
C LYS A 42 2.06 -12.69 4.22
N SER A 43 1.40 -13.81 3.94
CA SER A 43 2.04 -15.12 3.80
C SER A 43 1.95 -15.60 2.35
N CYS A 44 3.05 -15.59 1.60
CA CYS A 44 3.05 -16.06 0.21
C CYS A 44 2.40 -17.45 0.11
N PRO A 45 1.19 -17.60 -0.47
CA PRO A 45 0.50 -18.87 -0.52
C PRO A 45 1.06 -19.71 -1.67
N LEU A 46 2.36 -20.05 -1.58
CA LEU A 46 3.10 -20.74 -2.66
C LEU A 46 2.47 -22.08 -3.05
N ASP A 47 1.80 -22.73 -2.10
CA ASP A 47 1.15 -24.02 -2.31
C ASP A 47 -0.30 -23.91 -2.82
N GLN A 48 -0.82 -22.70 -3.04
CA GLN A 48 -2.21 -22.48 -3.46
C GLN A 48 -2.39 -22.41 -4.98
N GLY A 49 -3.59 -22.81 -5.41
CA GLY A 49 -3.98 -22.88 -6.82
C GLY A 49 -4.10 -21.52 -7.51
N ARG A 50 -4.23 -21.57 -8.85
CA ARG A 50 -4.34 -20.37 -9.70
C ARG A 50 -5.52 -19.48 -9.34
N GLU A 51 -6.63 -20.06 -8.87
CA GLU A 51 -7.84 -19.33 -8.52
C GLU A 51 -7.63 -18.41 -7.31
N VAL A 52 -6.92 -18.89 -6.27
CA VAL A 52 -6.51 -18.09 -5.11
C VAL A 52 -5.66 -16.90 -5.55
N TRP A 53 -4.62 -17.17 -6.35
CA TRP A 53 -3.76 -16.11 -6.87
C TRP A 53 -4.51 -15.12 -7.77
N ALA A 54 -5.53 -15.56 -8.50
CA ALA A 54 -6.35 -14.68 -9.31
C ALA A 54 -7.14 -13.68 -8.46
N VAL A 55 -7.70 -14.12 -7.32
CA VAL A 55 -8.39 -13.22 -6.37
C VAL A 55 -7.40 -12.25 -5.75
N ILE A 56 -6.26 -12.75 -5.27
CA ILE A 56 -5.24 -11.91 -4.61
C ILE A 56 -4.71 -10.84 -5.56
N ASN A 57 -4.29 -11.23 -6.77
CA ASN A 57 -3.73 -10.31 -7.75
C ASN A 57 -4.75 -9.27 -8.21
N ARG A 58 -6.03 -9.64 -8.30
CA ARG A 58 -7.11 -8.70 -8.63
C ARG A 58 -7.28 -7.66 -7.53
N ALA A 59 -7.35 -8.09 -6.27
CA ALA A 59 -7.47 -7.19 -5.13
C ALA A 59 -6.27 -6.24 -5.03
N THR A 60 -5.04 -6.77 -5.17
CA THR A 60 -3.81 -5.97 -5.18
C THR A 60 -3.82 -4.92 -6.30
N ARG A 61 -4.20 -5.30 -7.53
CA ARG A 61 -4.24 -4.38 -8.68
C ARG A 61 -5.31 -3.29 -8.53
N GLU A 62 -6.48 -3.63 -7.97
CA GLU A 62 -7.52 -2.64 -7.73
C GLU A 62 -7.10 -1.66 -6.62
N ALA A 63 -6.51 -2.19 -5.55
CA ALA A 63 -5.98 -1.39 -4.45
C ALA A 63 -4.84 -0.47 -4.88
N SER A 64 -3.96 -0.90 -5.82
CA SER A 64 -2.84 -0.08 -6.30
C SER A 64 -3.26 1.17 -7.08
N SER A 65 -4.54 1.26 -7.48
CA SER A 65 -5.13 2.42 -8.16
C SER A 65 -6.23 3.10 -7.35
N THR A 66 -6.49 2.64 -6.12
CA THR A 66 -7.52 3.18 -5.21
C THR A 66 -6.84 3.80 -4.00
N CYS A 67 -7.25 5.01 -3.62
CA CYS A 67 -6.73 5.62 -2.40
C CYS A 67 -7.04 4.72 -1.18
N GLN A 68 -6.05 4.44 -0.34
CA GLN A 68 -6.27 3.63 0.87
C GLN A 68 -7.35 4.28 1.77
N THR A 69 -7.30 5.60 1.92
CA THR A 69 -8.14 6.36 2.86
C THR A 69 -9.58 6.57 2.38
N CYS A 70 -9.83 6.70 1.06
CA CYS A 70 -11.16 6.97 0.51
C CYS A 70 -11.38 6.27 -0.84
N PRO A 71 -12.63 6.16 -1.35
CA PRO A 71 -12.92 5.45 -2.60
C PRO A 71 -12.44 6.14 -3.88
N SER A 72 -11.73 7.28 -3.78
CA SER A 72 -11.23 8.01 -4.95
C SER A 72 -10.04 7.29 -5.60
N PRO A 73 -9.75 7.56 -6.89
CA PRO A 73 -8.52 7.12 -7.51
C PRO A 73 -7.28 7.57 -6.71
N GLY A 74 -6.33 6.65 -6.54
CA GLY A 74 -5.09 6.88 -5.80
C GLY A 74 -3.87 6.58 -6.65
N ARG A 75 -2.73 7.11 -6.24
CA ARG A 75 -1.41 6.74 -6.77
C ARG A 75 -0.42 6.60 -5.62
N LYS A 76 0.71 5.94 -5.87
CA LYS A 76 1.78 5.82 -4.88
C LYS A 76 2.32 7.19 -4.54
N ARG A 77 2.52 7.42 -3.24
CA ARG A 77 2.98 8.67 -2.65
C ARG A 77 3.98 8.39 -1.56
N VAL A 78 5.13 9.07 -1.59
CA VAL A 78 6.14 9.02 -0.53
C VAL A 78 5.67 9.93 0.61
N VAL A 79 5.23 9.33 1.72
CA VAL A 79 4.69 10.05 2.88
C VAL A 79 5.78 10.38 3.91
N TRP A 80 6.81 9.55 4.02
CA TRP A 80 7.92 9.76 4.95
C TRP A 80 9.23 9.19 4.42
N VAL A 81 10.35 9.83 4.73
CA VAL A 81 11.70 9.31 4.52
C VAL A 81 12.39 9.42 5.87
N GLY A 82 12.58 8.29 6.55
CA GLY A 82 13.14 8.25 7.89
C GLY A 82 14.42 7.44 7.91
N MET A 83 15.50 8.00 8.48
CA MET A 83 16.72 7.24 8.74
C MET A 83 16.49 6.10 9.73
N ASP A 84 15.50 6.25 10.61
CA ASP A 84 15.13 5.26 11.63
C ASP A 84 14.59 3.94 11.05
N TRP A 85 14.25 3.91 9.76
CA TRP A 85 13.78 2.73 9.04
C TRP A 85 14.80 2.25 8.00
N GLY A 86 16.10 2.44 8.27
CA GLY A 86 17.19 2.00 7.39
C GLY A 86 17.21 2.74 6.05
N GLY A 87 16.69 3.96 6.00
CA GLY A 87 16.60 4.77 4.78
C GLY A 87 15.46 4.41 3.83
N MET A 88 14.57 3.47 4.20
CA MET A 88 13.45 3.10 3.35
C MET A 88 12.33 4.15 3.40
N PRO A 89 11.75 4.54 2.25
CA PRO A 89 10.58 5.41 2.25
C PRO A 89 9.38 4.70 2.84
N TRP A 90 8.57 5.44 3.57
CA TRP A 90 7.19 5.06 3.78
C TRP A 90 6.37 5.57 2.59
N VAL A 91 5.77 4.63 1.87
CA VAL A 91 4.94 4.87 0.67
C VAL A 91 3.51 4.47 0.96
N LYS A 92 2.54 5.22 0.46
CA LYS A 92 1.10 4.96 0.55
C LYS A 92 0.43 5.18 -0.80
N THR A 93 -0.63 4.45 -1.12
CA THR A 93 -1.47 4.78 -2.27
C THR A 93 -2.58 5.74 -1.83
N CYS A 94 -2.50 7.00 -2.27
CA CYS A 94 -3.39 8.08 -1.84
C CYS A 94 -3.83 8.96 -3.01
N CYS A 95 -5.02 9.56 -2.89
CA CYS A 95 -5.43 10.67 -3.75
C CYS A 95 -4.79 11.98 -3.27
N ASP A 96 -4.86 13.03 -4.09
CA ASP A 96 -4.25 14.34 -3.77
C ASP A 96 -4.86 15.01 -2.54
N THR A 97 -6.15 14.74 -2.27
CA THR A 97 -6.84 15.28 -1.09
C THR A 97 -6.47 14.56 0.21
N CYS A 98 -6.24 13.25 0.14
CA CYS A 98 -5.87 12.44 1.32
C CYS A 98 -4.36 12.36 1.54
N TYR A 99 -3.56 12.78 0.56
CA TYR A 99 -2.11 12.83 0.68
C TYR A 99 -1.72 13.89 1.71
N TYR A 100 -1.13 13.43 2.81
CA TYR A 100 -0.64 14.29 3.88
C TYR A 100 0.86 14.08 4.10
N LEU A 101 1.58 15.19 4.20
CA LEU A 101 2.98 15.23 4.56
C LEU A 101 3.12 15.83 5.97
N PRO A 102 3.64 15.09 6.96
CA PRO A 102 3.83 15.64 8.29
C PRO A 102 4.71 16.90 8.27
N PRO A 103 4.42 17.92 9.11
CA PRO A 103 5.11 19.22 9.09
C PRO A 103 6.55 19.16 9.59
N VAL A 104 7.00 18.00 10.09
CA VAL A 104 8.37 17.77 10.60
C VAL A 104 9.44 18.02 9.51
N ARG A 105 9.03 18.08 8.23
CA ARG A 105 9.84 18.54 7.07
C ARG A 105 10.28 20.02 7.14
N ALA A 106 9.78 20.81 8.09
CA ALA A 106 10.10 22.23 8.24
C ALA A 106 11.27 22.54 9.20
N ARG A 107 11.95 21.53 9.77
CA ARG A 107 13.10 21.75 10.66
C ARG A 107 14.43 21.48 9.94
N SER A 108 15.41 22.33 10.26
CA SER A 108 16.79 22.39 9.77
C SER A 108 17.46 21.02 9.56
N GLY A 109 18.03 20.77 8.37
CA GLY A 109 18.60 19.49 7.92
C GLY A 109 18.09 19.00 6.56
N TRP A 110 17.14 19.72 5.97
CA TRP A 110 16.31 19.29 4.83
C TRP A 110 17.00 19.25 3.46
N GLU A 111 18.10 19.96 3.21
CA GLU A 111 18.69 19.97 1.85
C GLU A 111 19.22 18.61 1.39
N TYR A 112 19.82 17.83 2.30
CA TYR A 112 20.27 16.46 2.03
C TYR A 112 19.08 15.50 1.85
N GLN A 113 18.11 15.58 2.76
CA GLN A 113 16.89 14.78 2.73
C GLN A 113 15.98 15.12 1.54
N ARG A 114 16.05 16.34 1.00
CA ARG A 114 15.30 16.78 -0.18
C ARG A 114 15.74 16.04 -1.45
N ARG A 115 17.05 15.84 -1.65
CA ARG A 115 17.55 15.12 -2.84
C ARG A 115 17.14 13.66 -2.79
N GLU A 116 17.30 13.00 -1.64
CA GLU A 116 16.85 11.62 -1.43
C GLU A 116 15.34 11.50 -1.58
N TYR A 117 14.58 12.44 -1.01
CA TYR A 117 13.13 12.49 -1.19
C TYR A 117 12.72 12.60 -2.65
N LEU A 118 13.32 13.51 -3.42
CA LEU A 118 13.00 13.68 -4.84
C LEU A 118 13.32 12.41 -5.64
N GLN A 119 14.44 11.74 -5.37
CA GLN A 119 14.76 10.45 -5.99
C GLN A 119 13.74 9.35 -5.64
N LEU A 120 13.26 9.34 -4.40
CA LEU A 120 12.24 8.38 -3.96
C LEU A 120 10.87 8.71 -4.58
N VAL A 121 10.54 10.00 -4.76
CA VAL A 121 9.35 10.43 -5.51
C VAL A 121 9.43 9.96 -6.96
N GLU A 122 10.55 10.21 -7.65
CA GLU A 122 10.78 9.71 -9.02
C GLU A 122 10.67 8.18 -9.10
N LEU A 123 11.20 7.47 -8.10
CA LEU A 123 11.18 6.01 -8.10
C LEU A 123 9.78 5.43 -7.88
N TYR A 124 9.02 5.99 -6.94
CA TYR A 124 7.77 5.40 -6.47
C TYR A 124 6.51 6.04 -7.06
N GLU A 125 6.53 7.33 -7.40
CA GLU A 125 5.35 8.06 -7.87
C GLU A 125 5.30 8.19 -9.40
N ASP A 126 6.44 8.32 -10.08
CA ASP A 126 6.48 8.50 -11.56
C ASP A 126 6.42 7.17 -12.34
N ARG A 127 6.59 6.03 -11.66
CA ARG A 127 6.59 4.69 -12.27
C ARG A 127 5.30 3.89 -12.06
N SER A 128 4.31 4.47 -11.37
CA SER A 128 3.04 3.82 -11.01
C SER A 128 1.87 4.26 -11.86
#